data_AF-A0A942Z181-F1
#
_entry.id   AF-A0A942Z181-F1
#
_cell.length_a   1.000
_cell.length_b   1.000
_cell.length_c   1.000
_cell.angle_alpha   90.00
_cell.angle_beta   90.00
_cell.angle_gamma   90.00
#
_symmetry.space_group_name_H-M   'P 1'
#
loop_
_entity.id
_entity.type
_entity.pdbx_description
1 polymer ?
#
loop_
_entity_poly.entity_id
_entity_poly.type
_entity_poly.pdbx_seq_one_letter_code
_entity_poly.pdbx_strand_id
1 'polypeptide(L)'
;MKFVYYNDTGREISIHPATEIHGTECDMNVIKPLEERVFHLPPNTYPWVKMWDYGEDLGLSILVSPQQEVSHDETKRNRKITTVEEFESTKRLRAENQILLNELQRLKNRN
;
A
#
# COMPACT_ATOMS: atom_id res chain seq x y z
N MET A 1 -15.52 -0.45 12.70
CA MET A 1 -16.58 -1.18 11.97
C MET A 1 -16.25 -2.67 11.95
N LYS A 2 -17.21 -3.57 11.71
CA LYS A 2 -16.93 -5.01 11.53
C LYS A 2 -17.22 -5.41 10.09
N PHE A 3 -16.29 -6.14 9.47
CA PHE A 3 -16.47 -6.79 8.18
C PHE A 3 -16.36 -8.30 8.38
N VAL A 4 -17.36 -9.06 7.93
CA VAL A 4 -17.37 -10.53 8.04
C VAL A 4 -17.20 -11.10 6.65
N TYR A 5 -16.22 -11.98 6.49
CA TYR A 5 -15.97 -12.73 5.27
C TYR A 5 -16.27 -14.20 5.51
N TYR A 6 -17.04 -14.82 4.62
CA TYR A 6 -17.28 -16.26 4.62
C TYR A 6 -16.55 -16.89 3.44
N ASN A 7 -15.73 -17.90 3.69
CA ASN A 7 -14.96 -18.56 2.65
C ASN A 7 -15.81 -19.64 1.94
N ASP A 8 -16.49 -19.25 0.88
CA ASP A 8 -17.23 -20.13 -0.01
C ASP A 8 -16.42 -20.61 -1.23
N THR A 9 -15.11 -20.30 -1.28
CA THR A 9 -14.27 -20.58 -2.45
C THR A 9 -13.86 -22.05 -2.59
N GLY A 10 -14.09 -22.86 -1.55
CA GLY A 10 -13.64 -24.24 -1.48
C GLY A 10 -12.12 -24.42 -1.31
N ARG A 11 -11.35 -23.32 -1.23
CA ARG A 11 -9.89 -23.31 -1.07
C ARG A 11 -9.50 -22.61 0.23
N GLU A 12 -8.29 -22.87 0.70
CA GLU A 12 -7.69 -22.11 1.80
C GLU A 12 -7.33 -20.69 1.34
N ILE A 13 -7.55 -19.70 2.20
CA ILE A 13 -7.26 -18.29 1.91
C ILE A 13 -6.29 -17.73 2.94
N SER A 14 -5.13 -17.28 2.48
CA SER A 14 -4.18 -16.53 3.30
C SER A 14 -4.63 -15.08 3.48
N ILE A 15 -4.26 -14.44 4.60
CA ILE A 15 -4.50 -13.01 4.79
C ILE A 15 -3.23 -12.24 4.46
N HIS A 16 -3.34 -11.29 3.54
CA HIS A 16 -2.22 -10.45 3.14
C HIS A 16 -1.76 -9.60 4.33
N PRO A 17 -0.44 -9.54 4.66
CA PRO A 17 0.07 -8.82 5.84
C PRO A 17 -0.29 -7.34 5.89
N ALA A 18 -0.50 -6.72 4.73
CA ALA A 18 -0.97 -5.33 4.65
C ALA A 18 -2.32 -5.09 5.36
N THR A 19 -3.13 -6.13 5.59
CA THR A 19 -4.37 -6.04 6.39
C THR A 19 -4.07 -5.49 7.79
N GLU A 20 -3.10 -6.09 8.49
CA GLU A 20 -2.68 -5.67 9.83
C GLU A 20 -1.92 -4.33 9.79
N ILE A 21 -1.03 -4.15 8.80
CA ILE A 21 -0.26 -2.90 8.64
C ILE A 21 -1.18 -1.68 8.43
N HIS A 22 -2.31 -1.86 7.74
CA HIS A 22 -3.27 -0.78 7.52
C HIS A 22 -4.19 -0.56 8.73
N GLY A 23 -4.05 -1.33 9.81
CA GLY A 23 -4.80 -1.19 11.05
C GLY A 23 -6.12 -1.97 11.08
N THR A 24 -6.32 -2.95 10.19
CA THR A 24 -7.41 -3.92 10.33
C THR A 24 -6.97 -5.06 11.24
N GLU A 25 -7.67 -5.27 12.35
CA GLU A 25 -7.37 -6.35 13.30
C GLU A 25 -8.20 -7.60 12.96
N CYS A 26 -7.58 -8.77 12.94
CA CYS A 26 -8.25 -10.06 12.77
C CYS A 26 -7.33 -11.22 13.21
N ASP A 27 -7.86 -12.44 13.31
CA ASP A 27 -7.00 -13.63 13.31
C ASP A 27 -6.29 -13.72 11.95
N MET A 28 -4.97 -13.76 11.91
CA MET A 28 -4.15 -13.80 10.69
C MET A 28 -3.89 -15.23 10.18
N ASN A 29 -4.43 -16.26 10.85
CA ASN A 29 -4.39 -17.63 10.36
C ASN A 29 -5.10 -17.76 9.00
N VAL A 30 -4.76 -18.81 8.25
CA VAL A 30 -5.47 -19.17 7.02
C VAL A 30 -6.98 -19.32 7.31
N ILE A 31 -7.81 -18.81 6.41
CA ILE A 31 -9.26 -18.98 6.45
C ILE A 31 -9.59 -20.28 5.72
N LYS A 32 -10.11 -21.28 6.43
CA LYS A 32 -10.45 -22.58 5.86
C LYS A 32 -11.75 -22.51 5.05
N PRO A 33 -12.00 -23.47 4.14
CA PRO A 33 -13.29 -23.57 3.47
C PRO A 33 -14.44 -23.62 4.49
N LEU A 34 -15.51 -22.87 4.20
CA LEU A 34 -16.71 -22.74 5.03
C LEU A 34 -16.47 -22.10 6.41
N GLU A 35 -15.33 -21.42 6.59
CA GLU A 35 -15.03 -20.64 7.79
C GLU A 35 -15.45 -19.18 7.62
N GLU A 36 -15.93 -18.57 8.70
CA GLU A 36 -16.12 -17.13 8.82
C GLU A 36 -14.88 -16.48 9.44
N ARG A 37 -14.48 -15.33 8.88
CA ARG A 37 -13.46 -14.47 9.46
C ARG A 37 -14.01 -13.08 9.70
N VAL A 38 -13.84 -12.60 10.93
CA VAL A 38 -14.22 -11.24 11.33
C VAL A 38 -12.99 -10.34 11.28
N PHE A 39 -13.14 -9.23 10.56
CA PHE A 39 -12.16 -8.15 10.45
C PHE A 39 -12.69 -6.92 11.20
N HIS A 40 -11.89 -6.43 12.14
CA HIS A 40 -12.18 -5.26 12.95
C HIS A 40 -11.46 -4.04 12.36
N LEU A 41 -12.23 -3.16 11.75
CA LEU A 41 -11.72 -1.95 11.13
C LEU A 41 -11.78 -0.76 12.11
N PRO A 42 -10.85 0.20 12.00
CA PRO A 42 -10.90 1.46 12.76
C PRO A 42 -12.25 2.20 12.61
N PRO A 43 -12.62 3.05 13.58
CA PRO A 43 -13.84 3.85 13.49
C PRO A 43 -13.81 4.79 12.27
N ASN A 44 -14.99 5.14 11.74
CA ASN A 44 -15.16 6.04 10.58
C ASN A 44 -14.44 5.57 9.31
N THR A 45 -14.33 4.25 9.13
CA THR A 45 -13.77 3.65 7.91
C THR A 45 -14.73 2.61 7.31
N TYR A 46 -14.53 2.30 6.04
CA TYR A 46 -15.21 1.22 5.32
C TYR A 46 -14.22 0.19 4.76
N PRO A 47 -14.63 -1.07 4.60
CA PRO A 47 -13.75 -2.10 4.08
C PRO A 47 -13.54 -1.92 2.58
N TRP A 48 -12.28 -1.84 2.18
CA TRP A 48 -11.87 -2.09 0.81
C TRP A 48 -11.18 -3.45 0.75
N VAL A 49 -11.78 -4.34 -0.03
CA VAL A 49 -11.40 -5.74 -0.08
C VAL A 49 -10.79 -6.03 -1.44
N LYS A 50 -9.65 -6.73 -1.44
CA LYS A 50 -9.02 -7.23 -2.66
C LYS A 50 -8.60 -8.68 -2.45
N MET A 51 -8.91 -9.51 -3.43
CA MET A 51 -8.51 -10.91 -3.47
C MET A 51 -7.55 -11.12 -4.64
N TRP A 52 -6.52 -11.92 -4.45
CA TRP A 52 -5.65 -12.41 -5.52
C TRP A 52 -5.73 -13.93 -5.57
N ASP A 53 -5.68 -14.45 -6.80
CA ASP A 53 -5.51 -15.88 -7.08
C ASP A 53 -4.12 -16.08 -7.68
N TYR A 54 -3.25 -16.76 -6.94
CA TYR A 54 -1.89 -17.07 -7.39
C TYR A 54 -1.79 -18.49 -7.98
N GLY A 55 -2.92 -19.15 -8.24
CA GLY A 55 -2.98 -20.52 -8.76
C GLY A 55 -2.95 -21.57 -7.65
N GLU A 56 -2.86 -22.84 -8.05
CA GLU A 56 -2.93 -23.99 -7.13
C GLU A 56 -1.75 -24.05 -6.15
N ASP A 57 -0.55 -23.64 -6.58
CA ASP A 57 0.68 -23.76 -5.78
C ASP A 57 0.78 -22.71 -4.65
N LEU A 58 0.26 -21.50 -4.88
CA LEU A 58 0.39 -20.35 -3.97
C LEU A 58 -0.93 -19.95 -3.31
N GLY A 59 -2.06 -20.42 -3.85
CA GLY A 59 -3.38 -20.27 -3.27
C GLY A 59 -3.99 -18.87 -3.40
N LEU A 60 -5.04 -18.66 -2.62
CA LEU A 60 -5.77 -17.40 -2.54
C LEU A 60 -5.21 -16.51 -1.43
N SER A 61 -5.24 -15.19 -1.66
CA SER A 61 -4.87 -14.21 -0.64
C SER A 61 -5.85 -13.05 -0.60
N ILE A 62 -6.35 -12.72 0.60
CA ILE A 62 -7.27 -11.60 0.83
C ILE A 62 -6.58 -10.44 1.55
N LEU A 63 -6.80 -9.22 1.06
CA LEU A 63 -6.49 -7.97 1.75
C LEU A 63 -7.79 -7.29 2.16
N VAL A 64 -7.90 -6.92 3.43
CA VAL A 64 -8.96 -6.05 3.94
C VAL A 64 -8.32 -4.77 4.48
N SER A 65 -8.46 -3.68 3.72
CA SER A 65 -7.92 -2.38 4.11
C SER A 65 -9.06 -1.46 4.56
N PRO A 66 -8.89 -0.70 5.65
CA PRO A 66 -9.82 0.37 5.95
C PRO A 66 -9.60 1.52 4.95
N GLN A 67 -10.68 2.14 4.53
CA GLN A 67 -10.67 3.37 3.74
C GLN A 67 -11.55 4.41 4.42
N GLN A 68 -11.17 5.67 4.28
CA GLN A 68 -11.99 6.80 4.70
C GLN A 68 -12.66 7.38 3.46
N GLU A 69 -13.87 7.91 3.61
CA GLU A 69 -14.44 8.76 2.58
C GLU A 69 -13.63 10.06 2.53
N VAL A 70 -12.66 10.11 1.61
CA VAL A 70 -12.01 11.35 1.23
C VAL A 70 -12.84 12.01 0.15
N SER A 71 -13.13 13.31 0.31
CA SER A 71 -13.81 14.05 -0.74
C SER A 71 -12.99 13.98 -2.04
N HIS A 72 -13.68 13.96 -3.19
CA HIS A 72 -13.03 13.91 -4.50
C HIS A 72 -12.02 15.06 -4.69
N ASP A 73 -12.27 16.22 -4.06
CA ASP A 73 -11.40 17.39 -4.12
C ASP A 73 -10.14 17.23 -3.28
N GLU A 74 -10.23 16.66 -2.07
CA GLU A 74 -9.07 16.37 -1.23
C GLU A 74 -8.14 15.35 -1.87
N THR A 75 -8.68 14.31 -2.51
CA THR A 75 -7.89 13.28 -3.20
C THR A 75 -7.07 13.89 -4.35
N LYS A 76 -7.69 14.75 -5.16
CA LYS A 76 -7.00 15.46 -6.26
C LYS A 76 -5.95 16.42 -5.73
N ARG A 77 -6.25 17.13 -4.65
CA ARG A 77 -5.32 18.07 -4.01
C ARG A 77 -4.10 17.35 -3.45
N ASN A 78 -4.29 16.26 -2.71
CA ASN A 78 -3.21 15.49 -2.12
C ASN A 78 -2.30 14.88 -3.18
N ARG A 79 -2.86 14.26 -4.23
CA ARG A 79 -2.07 13.77 -5.37
C ARG A 79 -1.24 14.87 -6.02
N LYS A 80 -1.83 16.04 -6.24
CA LYS A 80 -1.13 17.19 -6.82
C LYS A 80 0.03 17.67 -5.94
N ILE A 81 -0.16 17.70 -4.61
CA ILE A 81 0.88 18.10 -3.66
C ILE A 81 2.05 17.10 -3.70
N THR A 82 1.77 15.79 -3.60
CA THR A 82 2.80 14.75 -3.66
C THR A 82 3.64 14.83 -4.93
N THR A 83 3.00 14.98 -6.10
CA THR A 83 3.73 15.09 -7.38
C THR A 83 4.62 16.34 -7.45
N VAL A 84 4.21 17.44 -6.83
CA VAL A 84 5.01 18.67 -6.78
C VAL A 84 6.24 18.49 -5.87
N GLU A 85 6.08 17.87 -4.71
CA GLU A 85 7.19 17.61 -3.79
C GLU A 85 8.23 16.65 -4.37
N GLU A 86 7.78 15.58 -5.03
CA GLU A 86 8.64 14.63 -5.76
C GLU A 86 9.40 15.33 -6.90
N PHE A 87 8.75 16.25 -7.61
CA PHE A 87 9.40 17.02 -8.68
C PHE A 87 10.43 18.02 -8.15
N GLU A 88 10.15 18.73 -7.07
CA GLU A 88 11.08 19.67 -6.46
C GLU A 88 12.30 18.97 -5.84
N SER A 89 12.09 17.83 -5.18
CA SER A 89 13.18 17.02 -4.63
C SER A 89 14.11 16.48 -5.73
N THR A 90 13.55 15.97 -6.83
CA THR A 90 14.35 15.51 -7.98
C THR A 90 15.12 16.63 -8.67
N LYS A 91 14.54 17.84 -8.76
CA LYS A 91 15.26 19.02 -9.26
C LYS A 91 16.46 19.39 -8.39
N ARG A 92 16.29 19.41 -7.06
CA ARG A 92 17.38 19.72 -6.11
C ARG A 92 18.53 18.71 -6.25
N LEU A 93 18.21 17.42 -6.28
CA LEU A 93 19.20 16.36 -6.43
C LEU A 93 19.99 16.48 -7.74
N ARG A 94 19.32 16.87 -8.85
CA ARG A 94 19.98 17.12 -10.13
C ARG A 94 20.92 18.33 -10.07
N ALA A 95 20.51 19.41 -9.41
CA ALA A 95 21.35 20.59 -9.24
C ALA A 95 22.60 20.26 -8.41
N GLU A 96 22.45 19.52 -7.32
CA GLU A 96 23.56 19.05 -6.46
C GLU A 96 24.54 18.16 -7.25
N ASN A 97 24.03 17.18 -7.98
CA ASN A 97 24.86 16.31 -8.82
C ASN A 97 25.62 17.09 -9.89
N GLN A 98 25.01 18.13 -10.48
CA GLN A 98 25.68 18.96 -11.47
C GLN A 98 26.82 19.79 -10.87
N ILE A 99 26.64 20.31 -9.66
CA ILE A 99 27.68 21.04 -8.92
C ILE A 99 28.88 20.11 -8.66
N LEU A 100 28.62 18.90 -8.16
CA LEU A 100 29.67 17.91 -7.89
C LEU A 100 30.43 17.51 -9.16
N LEU A 101 29.73 17.31 -10.28
CA LEU A 101 30.37 17.01 -11.56
C LEU A 101 31.31 18.12 -12.01
N ASN A 102 30.88 19.38 -11.88
CA ASN A 102 31.70 20.54 -12.23
C ASN A 102 32.94 20.64 -11.33
N GLU A 103 32.83 20.35 -10.04
CA GLU A 103 33.96 20.31 -9.11
C GLU A 103 34.95 19.19 -9.46
N LEU A 104 34.46 17.98 -9.75
CA LEU A 104 35.30 16.87 -10.19
C LEU A 104 36.06 17.19 -11.47
N GLN A 105 35.43 17.87 -12.43
CA GLN A 105 36.08 18.33 -13.66
C GLN A 105 37.19 19.36 -13.37
N ARG A 106 36.95 20.31 -12.45
CA ARG A 106 37.98 21.27 -12.03
C ARG A 106 39.16 20.60 -11.34
N LEU A 107 38.92 19.60 -10.50
CA LEU A 107 39.97 18.84 -9.83
C LEU A 107 40.79 18.01 -10.82
N LYS A 108 40.14 17.38 -11.81
CA LYS A 108 40.83 16.62 -12.87
C LYS A 108 41.73 17.51 -13.73
N ASN A 109 41.33 18.75 -14.00
CA ASN A 109 42.12 19.69 -14.80
C ASN A 109 43.23 20.41 -14.02
N ARG A 110 43.37 20.14 -12.71
CA ARG A 110 44.41 20.69 -11.83
C ARG A 110 45.60 19.74 -11.61
N ASN A 111 45.49 18.49 -12.06
CA ASN A 111 46.56 17.50 -12.13
C ASN A 111 47.06 17.37 -13.56
#